data_AF-A0A0L0LEQ8-F1
#
_entry.id   AF-A0A0L0LEQ8-F1
#
_cell.length_a   1.000
_cell.length_b   1.000
_cell.length_c   1.000
_cell.angle_alpha   90.00
_cell.angle_beta   90.00
_cell.angle_gamma   90.00
#
_symmetry.space_group_name_H-M   'P 1'
#
loop_
_entity.id
_entity.type
_entity.pdbx_description
1 polymer ?
#
loop_
_entity_poly.entity_id
_entity_poly.type
_entity_poly.pdbx_seq_one_letter_code
_entity_poly.pdbx_strand_id
1 'polypeptide(L)'
;MQTQPHIVSTDHIHKIARSFFDSPAFLLYLQTKESQPKQRWGGYLCIIDPTGSMNTHIIGDVPQPKCLHYIRYAQEKARRLKANPELESSWRNRNPAEEQYGGGICAGGYILSFSGLAELTDEALVLAIAARVGLQTEESLRDIAHLSGSHELFHTLLYPELIAVGT
;
A
#
# COMPACT_ATOMS: atom_id res chain seq x y z
N MET A 1 31.21 -10.02 0.04
CA MET A 1 30.17 -11.07 -0.06
C MET A 1 28.87 -10.39 -0.42
N GLN A 2 28.33 -10.62 -1.62
CA GLN A 2 26.97 -10.18 -1.95
C GLN A 2 26.01 -11.18 -1.29
N THR A 3 25.30 -10.73 -0.26
CA THR A 3 24.18 -11.48 0.32
C THR A 3 23.14 -11.68 -0.78
N GLN A 4 22.71 -12.92 -1.02
CA GLN A 4 21.59 -13.17 -1.92
C GLN A 4 20.39 -12.34 -1.45
N PRO A 5 19.66 -11.68 -2.37
CA PRO A 5 18.48 -10.91 -1.99
C PRO A 5 17.47 -11.85 -1.34
N HIS A 6 16.98 -11.46 -0.16
CA HIS A 6 15.94 -12.20 0.54
C HIS A 6 14.62 -12.06 -0.24
N ILE A 7 14.30 -13.04 -1.09
CA ILE A 7 13.08 -13.06 -1.88
C ILE A 7 11.91 -13.41 -0.95
N VAL A 8 11.02 -12.45 -0.74
CA VAL A 8 9.76 -12.63 -0.02
C VAL A 8 8.69 -13.11 -1.01
N SER A 9 7.94 -14.17 -0.67
CA SER A 9 6.86 -14.63 -1.53
C SER A 9 5.69 -13.65 -1.55
N THR A 10 5.00 -13.55 -2.70
CA THR A 10 3.80 -12.72 -2.85
C THR A 10 2.68 -13.14 -1.89
N ASP A 11 2.56 -14.44 -1.61
CA ASP A 11 1.62 -14.98 -0.61
C ASP A 11 1.94 -14.50 0.81
N HIS A 12 3.22 -14.38 1.17
CA HIS A 12 3.61 -13.83 2.47
C HIS A 12 3.24 -12.35 2.58
N ILE A 13 3.52 -11.57 1.52
CA ILE A 13 3.12 -10.15 1.42
C ILE A 13 1.59 -10.04 1.54
N HIS A 14 0.83 -10.88 0.84
CA HIS A 14 -0.63 -10.92 0.93
C HIS A 14 -1.11 -11.25 2.35
N LYS A 15 -0.49 -12.22 3.02
CA LYS A 15 -0.82 -12.57 4.41
C LYS A 15 -0.59 -11.40 5.36
N ILE A 16 0.52 -10.69 5.23
CA ILE A 16 0.80 -9.49 6.03
C ILE A 16 -0.22 -8.38 5.72
N ALA A 17 -0.53 -8.14 4.45
CA ALA A 17 -1.55 -7.17 4.05
C ALA A 17 -2.91 -7.46 4.69
N ARG A 18 -3.34 -8.74 4.72
CA ARG A 18 -4.58 -9.14 5.39
C ARG A 18 -4.56 -8.88 6.89
N SER A 19 -3.42 -9.13 7.56
CA SER A 19 -3.32 -8.90 9.01
C SER A 19 -3.59 -7.45 9.42
N PHE A 20 -3.37 -6.46 8.54
CA PHE A 20 -3.77 -5.07 8.80
C PHE A 20 -5.30 -4.93 8.84
N PHE A 21 -6.03 -5.57 7.93
CA PHE A 21 -7.49 -5.54 7.89
C PHE A 21 -8.14 -6.39 8.99
N ASP A 22 -7.38 -7.30 9.60
CA ASP A 22 -7.81 -8.02 10.80
C ASP A 22 -7.52 -7.22 12.10
N SER A 23 -6.79 -6.10 12.02
CA SER A 23 -6.43 -5.28 13.17
C SER A 23 -7.59 -4.39 13.63
N PRO A 24 -8.05 -4.49 14.89
CA PRO A 24 -9.10 -3.60 15.41
C PRO A 24 -8.76 -2.12 15.31
N ALA A 25 -7.48 -1.75 15.51
CA ALA A 25 -7.03 -0.38 15.41
C ALA A 25 -7.18 0.17 13.98
N PHE A 26 -6.82 -0.64 12.97
CA PHE A 26 -6.97 -0.22 11.59
C PHE A 26 -8.43 -0.17 11.17
N LEU A 27 -9.24 -1.14 11.58
CA LEU A 27 -10.69 -1.12 11.33
C LEU A 27 -11.35 0.11 11.96
N LEU A 28 -10.97 0.48 13.18
CA LEU A 28 -11.46 1.70 13.83
C LEU A 28 -11.03 2.96 13.08
N TYR A 29 -9.79 3.01 12.58
CA TYR A 29 -9.34 4.09 11.71
C TYR A 29 -10.21 4.18 10.44
N LEU A 30 -10.45 3.05 9.76
CA LEU A 30 -11.31 3.02 8.57
C LEU A 30 -12.74 3.49 8.91
N GLN A 31 -13.27 3.10 10.07
CA GLN A 31 -14.59 3.51 10.58
C GLN A 31 -14.72 5.01 10.86
N THR A 32 -13.66 5.65 11.33
CA THR A 32 -13.72 7.03 11.83
C THR A 32 -13.20 8.06 10.82
N LYS A 33 -12.31 7.66 9.92
CA LYS A 33 -11.59 8.59 9.01
C LYS A 33 -11.84 8.32 7.51
N GLU A 34 -12.13 7.08 7.12
CA GLU A 34 -12.36 6.71 5.70
C GLU A 34 -13.85 6.58 5.35
N SER A 35 -14.66 6.13 6.30
CA SER A 35 -16.05 5.77 6.05
C SER A 35 -17.01 6.90 6.40
N GLN A 36 -16.99 7.94 5.56
CA GLN A 36 -18.21 8.61 5.10
C GLN A 36 -17.91 9.54 3.92
N PRO A 37 -18.68 9.52 2.80
CA PRO A 37 -19.81 8.63 2.46
C PRO A 37 -19.41 7.40 1.61
N LYS A 38 -18.12 7.15 1.35
CA LYS A 38 -17.71 6.21 0.28
C LYS A 38 -17.65 4.73 0.65
N GLN A 39 -17.81 4.33 1.92
CA GLN A 39 -17.75 2.93 2.39
C GLN A 39 -16.55 2.14 1.81
N ARG A 40 -15.37 2.41 2.35
CA ARG A 40 -14.09 1.84 1.89
C ARG A 40 -13.55 0.88 2.96
N TRP A 41 -13.83 -0.41 2.77
CA TRP A 41 -13.51 -1.49 3.74
C TRP A 41 -12.48 -2.48 3.19
N GLY A 42 -11.96 -2.22 2.01
CA GLY A 42 -11.14 -3.16 1.27
C GLY A 42 -10.74 -2.61 -0.10
N GLY A 43 -9.90 -3.36 -0.77
CA GLY A 43 -9.34 -3.02 -2.06
C GLY A 43 -8.54 -4.15 -2.67
N TYR A 44 -7.73 -3.80 -3.65
CA TYR A 44 -6.85 -4.75 -4.33
C TYR A 44 -5.40 -4.33 -4.13
N LEU A 45 -4.59 -5.28 -3.65
CA LEU A 45 -3.14 -5.20 -3.59
C LEU A 45 -2.57 -5.82 -4.87
N CYS A 46 -1.87 -5.02 -5.66
CA CYS A 46 -1.08 -5.48 -6.80
C CYS A 46 0.39 -5.54 -6.39
N ILE A 47 1.06 -6.62 -6.76
CA ILE A 47 2.47 -6.90 -6.44
C ILE A 47 3.16 -7.25 -7.75
N ILE A 48 4.22 -6.52 -8.10
CA ILE A 48 5.20 -6.96 -9.09
C ILE A 48 6.44 -7.40 -8.34
N ASP A 49 6.81 -8.67 -8.47
CA ASP A 49 7.98 -9.23 -7.83
C ASP A 49 9.29 -8.93 -8.61
N PRO A 50 10.47 -9.26 -8.07
CA PRO A 50 11.74 -9.03 -8.75
C PRO A 50 11.91 -9.76 -10.09
N THR A 51 11.10 -10.81 -10.36
CA THR A 51 11.08 -11.48 -11.67
C THR A 51 10.27 -10.71 -12.70
N GLY A 52 9.53 -9.69 -12.26
CA GLY A 52 8.62 -8.89 -13.06
C GLY A 52 7.21 -9.49 -13.16
N SER A 53 6.92 -10.55 -12.42
CA SER A 53 5.60 -11.21 -12.40
C SER A 53 4.63 -10.40 -11.56
N MET A 54 3.43 -10.19 -12.11
CA MET A 54 2.40 -9.34 -11.48
C MET A 54 1.26 -10.19 -10.93
N ASN A 55 0.99 -10.05 -9.63
CA ASN A 55 -0.10 -10.72 -8.92
C ASN A 55 -1.04 -9.67 -8.33
N THR A 56 -2.35 -9.96 -8.30
CA THR A 56 -3.34 -9.04 -7.72
C THR A 56 -4.23 -9.81 -6.74
N HIS A 57 -4.33 -9.29 -5.52
CA HIS A 57 -4.99 -9.93 -4.40
C HIS A 57 -6.06 -9.02 -3.82
N ILE A 58 -7.25 -9.56 -3.55
CA ILE A 58 -8.29 -8.83 -2.80
C ILE A 58 -7.93 -8.80 -1.31
N ILE A 59 -8.16 -7.65 -0.67
CA ILE A 59 -7.99 -7.44 0.77
C ILE A 59 -9.23 -6.73 1.32
N GLY A 60 -9.78 -7.23 2.44
CA GLY A 60 -10.99 -6.68 3.05
C GLY A 60 -12.23 -6.83 2.16
N ASP A 61 -13.25 -6.03 2.43
CA ASP A 61 -14.54 -6.10 1.75
C ASP A 61 -14.64 -5.04 0.63
N VAL A 62 -14.78 -5.51 -0.61
CA VAL A 62 -14.93 -4.64 -1.79
C VAL A 62 -16.34 -4.75 -2.36
N PRO A 63 -17.11 -3.64 -2.43
CA PRO A 63 -18.41 -3.63 -3.09
C PRO A 63 -18.29 -4.01 -4.57
N GLN A 64 -19.14 -4.93 -5.05
CA GLN A 64 -19.11 -5.48 -6.41
C GLN A 64 -18.97 -4.42 -7.53
N PRO A 65 -19.68 -3.26 -7.49
CA PRO A 65 -19.55 -2.24 -8.54
C PRO A 65 -18.16 -1.62 -8.64
N LYS A 66 -17.34 -1.69 -7.58
CA LYS A 66 -16.01 -1.07 -7.52
C LYS A 66 -14.87 -2.04 -7.86
N CYS A 67 -15.13 -3.35 -7.95
CA CYS A 67 -14.09 -4.35 -8.10
C CYS A 67 -13.20 -4.12 -9.32
N LEU A 68 -13.80 -3.98 -10.51
CA LEU A 68 -13.05 -3.78 -11.76
C LEU A 68 -12.22 -2.50 -11.75
N HIS A 69 -12.77 -1.44 -11.14
CA HIS A 69 -12.11 -0.15 -11.05
C HIS A 69 -10.89 -0.19 -10.12
N TYR A 70 -11.04 -0.81 -8.95
CA TYR A 70 -9.95 -0.95 -8.00
C TYR A 70 -8.84 -1.86 -8.53
N ILE A 71 -9.18 -2.98 -9.18
CA ILE A 71 -8.19 -3.83 -9.89
C ILE A 71 -7.44 -3.01 -10.94
N ARG A 72 -8.17 -2.29 -11.80
CA ARG A 72 -7.57 -1.47 -12.87
C ARG A 72 -6.57 -0.46 -12.30
N TYR A 73 -6.95 0.25 -11.25
CA TYR A 73 -6.11 1.27 -10.63
C TYR A 73 -4.92 0.71 -9.88
N ALA A 74 -5.06 -0.39 -9.14
CA ALA A 74 -3.92 -1.03 -8.50
C ALA A 74 -2.89 -1.45 -9.57
N GLN A 75 -3.34 -2.13 -10.63
CA GLN A 75 -2.45 -2.55 -11.70
C GLN A 75 -1.86 -1.39 -12.51
N GLU A 76 -2.62 -0.32 -12.75
CA GLU A 76 -2.15 0.91 -13.40
C GLU A 76 -0.94 1.49 -12.65
N LYS A 77 -1.10 1.74 -11.34
CA LYS A 77 -0.04 2.29 -10.48
C LYS A 77 1.23 1.42 -10.56
N ALA A 78 1.07 0.10 -10.49
CA ALA A 78 2.18 -0.83 -10.55
C ALA A 78 2.90 -0.81 -11.91
N ARG A 79 2.15 -0.79 -13.02
CA ARG A 79 2.72 -0.69 -14.38
C ARG A 79 3.40 0.65 -14.60
N ARG A 80 2.81 1.75 -14.11
CA ARG A 80 3.37 3.09 -14.21
C ARG A 80 4.69 3.19 -13.45
N LEU A 81 4.78 2.64 -12.25
CA LEU A 81 6.05 2.56 -11.51
C LEU A 81 7.08 1.67 -12.24
N LYS A 82 6.65 0.52 -12.78
CA LYS A 82 7.54 -0.36 -13.56
C LYS A 82 8.13 0.34 -14.79
N ALA A 83 7.35 1.23 -15.42
CA ALA A 83 7.79 2.01 -16.57
C ALA A 83 8.67 3.22 -16.20
N ASN A 84 8.73 3.62 -14.93
CA ASN A 84 9.47 4.77 -14.42
C ASN A 84 10.29 4.33 -13.18
N PRO A 85 11.32 3.48 -13.35
CA PRO A 85 12.04 2.83 -12.26
C PRO A 85 12.79 3.78 -11.31
N GLU A 86 13.00 5.04 -11.72
CA GLU A 86 13.54 6.11 -10.90
C GLU A 86 12.55 6.65 -9.85
N LEU A 87 11.26 6.31 -9.98
CA LEU A 87 10.23 6.75 -9.05
C LEU A 87 10.02 5.74 -7.93
N GLU A 88 10.15 6.23 -6.69
CA GLU A 88 9.94 5.43 -5.48
C GLU A 88 8.46 5.30 -5.10
N SER A 89 7.62 6.23 -5.57
CA SER A 89 6.18 6.25 -5.34
C SER A 89 5.41 6.77 -6.55
N SER A 90 4.24 6.18 -6.82
CA SER A 90 3.30 6.62 -7.87
C SER A 90 2.67 7.98 -7.57
N TRP A 91 2.86 8.52 -6.35
CA TRP A 91 2.51 9.88 -6.00
C TRP A 91 3.30 10.91 -6.80
N ARG A 92 4.60 10.66 -7.06
CA ARG A 92 5.49 11.60 -7.74
C ARG A 92 5.04 11.95 -9.16
N ASN A 93 4.37 11.02 -9.84
CA ASN A 93 3.85 11.20 -11.20
C ASN A 93 2.32 11.06 -11.26
N ARG A 94 1.62 11.39 -10.17
CA ARG A 94 0.15 11.38 -10.17
C ARG A 94 -0.39 12.42 -11.14
N ASN A 95 -1.47 12.08 -11.83
CA ASN A 95 -2.25 12.96 -12.67
C ASN A 95 -3.74 12.63 -12.53
N PRO A 96 -4.46 13.31 -11.62
CA PRO A 96 -5.88 13.06 -11.39
C PRO A 96 -6.77 13.27 -12.63
N ALA A 97 -6.35 14.13 -13.58
CA ALA A 97 -7.10 14.35 -14.82
C ALA A 97 -7.09 13.12 -15.74
N GLU A 98 -6.04 12.30 -15.66
CA GLU A 98 -5.88 11.05 -16.41
C GLU A 98 -6.19 9.82 -15.55
N GLU A 99 -6.87 10.00 -14.41
CA GLU A 99 -7.16 8.96 -13.42
C GLU A 99 -5.90 8.22 -12.87
N GLN A 100 -4.76 8.92 -12.84
CA GLN A 100 -3.50 8.40 -12.33
C GLN A 100 -3.27 8.87 -10.89
N TYR A 101 -3.52 7.98 -9.93
CA TYR A 101 -3.44 8.30 -8.50
C TYR A 101 -2.16 7.74 -7.86
N GLY A 102 -1.81 8.23 -6.68
CA GLY A 102 -0.82 7.67 -5.75
C GLY A 102 -1.27 6.33 -5.14
N GLY A 103 -0.55 5.83 -4.15
CA GLY A 103 -0.86 4.55 -3.49
C GLY A 103 -0.10 3.35 -4.05
N GLY A 104 1.03 3.58 -4.71
CA GLY A 104 2.00 2.53 -5.04
C GLY A 104 3.42 2.98 -4.76
N ILE A 105 4.31 2.03 -4.46
CA ILE A 105 5.71 2.24 -4.13
C ILE A 105 6.62 1.20 -4.80
N CYS A 106 7.88 1.56 -5.00
CA CYS A 106 8.97 0.65 -5.32
C CYS A 106 9.78 0.39 -4.05
N ALA A 107 9.93 -0.88 -3.64
CA ALA A 107 10.69 -1.24 -2.45
C ALA A 107 11.39 -2.59 -2.58
N GLY A 108 12.71 -2.64 -2.36
CA GLY A 108 13.46 -3.90 -2.35
C GLY A 108 13.41 -4.71 -3.65
N GLY A 109 13.24 -4.05 -4.80
CA GLY A 109 13.04 -4.72 -6.10
C GLY A 109 11.61 -5.20 -6.36
N TYR A 110 10.68 -4.95 -5.44
CA TYR A 110 9.24 -5.15 -5.62
C TYR A 110 8.56 -3.83 -5.97
N ILE A 111 7.40 -3.93 -6.60
CA ILE A 111 6.44 -2.83 -6.71
C ILE A 111 5.17 -3.26 -6.00
N LEU A 112 4.75 -2.49 -5.00
CA LEU A 112 3.50 -2.69 -4.29
C LEU A 112 2.55 -1.55 -4.62
N SER A 113 1.31 -1.85 -4.95
CA SER A 113 0.29 -0.82 -5.09
C SER A 113 -1.04 -1.30 -4.56
N PHE A 114 -1.77 -0.39 -3.93
CA PHE A 114 -3.08 -0.66 -3.39
C PHE A 114 -4.11 0.29 -4.02
N SER A 115 -5.34 -0.19 -4.15
CA SER A 115 -6.47 0.65 -4.53
C SER A 115 -7.72 0.18 -3.82
N GLY A 116 -8.29 1.06 -3.01
CA GLY A 116 -9.62 0.84 -2.43
C GLY A 116 -9.97 1.79 -1.29
N LEU A 117 -8.97 2.44 -0.70
CA LEU A 117 -9.07 3.44 0.36
C LEU A 117 -8.88 4.85 -0.22
N ALA A 118 -8.66 5.86 0.62
CA ALA A 118 -8.15 7.15 0.19
C ALA A 118 -6.69 7.01 -0.23
N GLU A 119 -6.26 7.86 -1.16
CA GLU A 119 -4.95 7.77 -1.80
C GLU A 119 -3.77 7.75 -0.81
N LEU A 120 -3.84 8.57 0.24
CA LEU A 120 -2.82 8.58 1.31
C LEU A 120 -2.86 7.30 2.16
N THR A 121 -4.04 6.74 2.40
CA THR A 121 -4.20 5.48 3.14
C THR A 121 -3.73 4.29 2.31
N ASP A 122 -4.03 4.28 1.00
CA ASP A 122 -3.51 3.28 0.05
C ASP A 122 -1.96 3.24 0.13
N GLU A 123 -1.33 4.42 0.12
CA GLU A 123 0.14 4.51 0.17
C GLU A 123 0.72 4.12 1.53
N ALA A 124 0.16 4.64 2.62
CA ALA A 124 0.58 4.29 3.98
C ALA A 124 0.51 2.78 4.23
N LEU A 125 -0.53 2.12 3.71
CA LEU A 125 -0.70 0.68 3.80
C LEU A 125 0.42 -0.08 3.09
N VAL A 126 0.76 0.26 1.84
CA VAL A 126 1.83 -0.46 1.12
C VAL A 126 3.21 -0.20 1.71
N LEU A 127 3.44 1.00 2.27
CA LEU A 127 4.65 1.30 3.03
C LEU A 127 4.74 0.44 4.30
N ALA A 128 3.65 0.33 5.06
CA ALA A 128 3.60 -0.51 6.26
C ALA A 128 3.80 -1.99 5.95
N ILE A 129 3.24 -2.48 4.84
CA ILE A 129 3.47 -3.84 4.34
C ILE A 129 4.96 -4.04 4.01
N ALA A 130 5.57 -3.12 3.25
CA ALA A 130 6.98 -3.20 2.87
C ALA A 130 7.91 -3.23 4.09
N ALA A 131 7.63 -2.41 5.10
CA ALA A 131 8.38 -2.39 6.37
C ALA A 131 8.26 -3.73 7.10
N ARG A 132 7.04 -4.25 7.26
CA ARG A 132 6.79 -5.49 8.03
C ARG A 132 7.39 -6.75 7.40
N VAL A 133 7.49 -6.81 6.07
CA VAL A 133 8.15 -7.92 5.38
C VAL A 133 9.64 -7.66 5.10
N GLY A 134 10.15 -6.50 5.50
CA GLY A 134 11.56 -6.15 5.39
C GLY A 134 12.05 -5.90 3.95
N LEU A 135 11.22 -5.31 3.07
CA LEU A 135 11.66 -4.97 1.71
C LEU A 135 12.65 -3.79 1.69
N GLN A 136 12.55 -2.90 2.67
CA GLN A 136 13.35 -1.69 2.77
C GLN A 136 13.41 -1.23 4.22
N THR A 137 14.39 -0.40 4.56
CA THR A 137 14.52 0.13 5.93
C THR A 137 13.33 1.04 6.26
N GLU A 138 12.92 1.07 7.53
CA GLU A 138 11.85 1.96 7.97
C GLU A 138 12.18 3.43 7.71
N GLU A 139 13.44 3.84 7.91
CA GLU A 139 13.91 5.20 7.62
C GLU A 139 13.63 5.58 6.17
N SER A 140 14.02 4.73 5.22
CA SER A 140 13.80 5.03 3.80
C SER A 140 12.31 4.99 3.40
N LEU A 141 11.52 4.11 4.01
CA LEU A 141 10.06 4.10 3.80
C LEU A 141 9.39 5.35 4.40
N ARG A 142 9.91 5.87 5.51
CA ARG A 142 9.44 7.12 6.12
C ARG A 142 9.71 8.31 5.22
N ASP A 143 10.86 8.35 4.55
CA ASP A 143 11.17 9.40 3.55
C ASP A 143 10.12 9.39 2.42
N ILE A 144 9.76 8.22 1.91
CA ILE A 144 8.70 8.08 0.91
C ILE A 144 7.35 8.57 1.46
N ALA A 145 7.02 8.21 2.71
CA ALA A 145 5.78 8.65 3.35
C ALA A 145 5.70 10.19 3.51
N HIS A 146 6.83 10.86 3.71
CA HIS A 146 6.89 12.32 3.76
C HIS A 146 6.61 12.98 2.40
N LEU A 147 6.96 12.34 1.27
CA LEU A 147 6.72 12.89 -0.07
C LEU A 147 5.23 13.12 -0.37
N SER A 148 4.37 12.23 0.12
CA SER A 148 2.92 12.32 -0.09
C SER A 148 2.16 12.96 1.06
N GLY A 149 2.79 13.07 2.23
CA GLY A 149 2.12 13.43 3.47
C GLY A 149 1.41 12.25 4.15
N SER A 150 1.69 10.99 3.76
CA SER A 150 1.14 9.78 4.39
C SER A 150 1.86 9.36 5.69
N HIS A 151 2.93 10.06 6.09
CA HIS A 151 3.79 9.73 7.25
C HIS A 151 3.06 9.44 8.57
N GLU A 152 2.08 10.25 8.98
CA GLU A 152 1.30 10.01 10.21
C GLU A 152 0.53 8.68 10.15
N LEU A 153 -0.07 8.38 8.99
CA LEU A 153 -0.79 7.12 8.77
C LEU A 153 0.17 5.93 8.74
N PHE A 154 1.30 6.07 8.06
CA PHE A 154 2.33 5.04 8.02
C PHE A 154 2.83 4.69 9.43
N HIS A 155 3.13 5.71 10.25
CA HIS A 155 3.54 5.51 11.64
C HIS A 155 2.45 4.82 12.49
N THR A 156 1.21 5.29 12.36
CA THR A 156 0.02 4.72 13.02
C THR A 156 -0.15 3.24 12.69
N LEU A 157 0.08 2.84 11.43
CA LEU A 157 -0.05 1.45 10.98
C LEU A 157 1.06 0.54 11.53
N LEU A 158 2.27 1.06 11.67
CA LEU A 158 3.39 0.29 12.22
C LEU A 158 3.23 0.06 13.72
N TYR A 159 2.77 1.08 14.44
CA TYR A 159 2.75 1.14 15.90
C TYR A 159 1.33 1.42 16.45
N PRO A 160 0.36 0.54 16.18
CA PRO A 160 -1.04 0.76 16.57
C PRO A 160 -1.24 0.88 18.09
N GLU A 161 -0.36 0.28 18.90
CA GLU A 161 -0.37 0.35 20.36
C GLU A 161 -0.13 1.77 20.91
N LEU A 162 0.55 2.64 20.17
CA LEU A 162 0.82 4.02 20.60
C LEU A 162 -0.43 4.91 20.56
N ILE A 163 -1.49 4.47 19.86
CA ILE A 163 -2.77 5.17 19.78
C ILE A 163 -3.59 4.96 21.06
N ALA A 164 -3.41 3.83 21.75
CA ALA A 164 -4.19 3.45 22.93
C ALA A 164 -3.76 4.17 24.24
N VAL A 165 -2.69 4.97 24.20
CA VAL A 165 -2.10 5.62 25.40
C VAL A 165 -2.52 7.10 25.52
N GLY A 166 -3.33 7.61 24.59
CA GLY A 166 -3.65 9.03 24.46
C GLY A 166 -5.13 9.41 24.51
N THR A 167 -6.01 8.53 25.00
CA THR A 167 -7.44 8.84 25.22
C THR A 167 -7.83 8.71 26.68
#